data_AF-A0A931PCI2-F1
#
_entry.id   AF-A0A931PCI2-F1
#
_cell.length_a   1.000
_cell.length_b   1.000
_cell.length_c   1.000
_cell.angle_alpha   90.00
_cell.angle_beta   90.00
_cell.angle_gamma   90.00
#
_symmetry.space_group_name_H-M   'P 1'
#
loop_
_entity.id
_entity.type
_entity.pdbx_description
1 polymer ?
#
loop_
_entity_poly.entity_id
_entity_poly.type
_entity_poly.pdbx_seq_one_letter_code
_entity_poly.pdbx_strand_id
1 'polypeptide(L)'
;MERYESAVDRAIREATERGAFDDLPGAGKPLHLRNPGDDDWWLKQLMEREQISGAELVPPTIALRREADTYPEALVGLSDEESVRAVLEDFNERVRADWRRPGVGRGLPVIARPVDVDDMIARWRALRAAR
;
A
#
# COMPACT_ATOMS: atom_id res chain seq x y z
N MET A 1 5.51 -33.76 37.17
CA MET A 1 5.20 -32.32 37.04
C MET A 1 4.84 -32.11 35.59
N GLU A 2 3.54 -32.05 35.28
CA GLU A 2 3.08 -31.88 33.89
C GLU A 2 3.56 -30.53 33.37
N ARG A 3 4.36 -30.57 32.30
CA ARG A 3 4.89 -29.38 31.64
C ARG A 3 3.70 -28.72 30.93
N TYR A 4 3.34 -27.51 31.34
CA TYR A 4 2.29 -26.74 30.68
C TYR A 4 2.61 -26.62 29.17
N GLU A 5 1.76 -27.19 28.32
CA GLU A 5 1.86 -27.07 26.86
C GLU A 5 0.96 -25.92 26.42
N SER A 6 1.51 -24.93 25.70
CA SER A 6 0.68 -23.86 25.15
C SER A 6 -0.20 -24.41 24.02
N ALA A 7 -1.32 -23.74 23.73
CA ALA A 7 -2.17 -24.13 22.61
C ALA A 7 -1.41 -24.14 21.26
N VAL A 8 -0.37 -23.30 21.13
CA VAL A 8 0.51 -23.24 19.96
C VAL A 8 1.42 -24.47 19.90
N ASP A 9 2.06 -24.83 21.02
CA ASP A 9 2.96 -25.99 21.08
C ASP A 9 2.21 -27.28 20.77
N ARG A 10 1.00 -27.43 21.33
CA ARG A 10 0.12 -28.58 21.06
C ARG A 10 -0.21 -28.70 19.58
N ALA A 11 -0.57 -27.59 18.93
CA ALA A 11 -0.90 -27.57 17.51
C ALA A 11 0.30 -27.95 16.63
N ILE A 12 1.52 -27.52 16.99
CA ILE A 12 2.76 -27.87 16.28
C ILE A 12 3.04 -29.37 16.42
N ARG A 13 2.91 -29.92 17.63
CA ARG A 13 3.11 -31.35 17.90
C ARG A 13 2.13 -32.21 17.10
N GLU A 14 0.83 -31.91 17.19
CA GLU A 14 -0.21 -32.64 16.44
C GLU A 14 0.00 -32.54 14.92
N ALA A 15 0.44 -31.37 14.41
CA ALA A 15 0.77 -31.19 13.01
C ALA A 15 2.00 -32.02 12.57
N THR A 16 2.98 -32.18 13.47
CA THR A 16 4.15 -33.03 13.24
C THR A 16 3.78 -34.51 13.26
N GLU A 17 2.98 -34.95 14.23
CA GLU A 17 2.51 -36.33 14.37
C GLU A 17 1.70 -36.81 13.14
N ARG A 18 0.95 -35.91 12.50
CA ARG A 18 0.21 -36.21 11.25
C ARG A 18 1.03 -36.04 9.97
N GLY A 19 2.34 -35.77 10.07
CA GLY A 19 3.23 -35.63 8.91
C GLY A 19 2.99 -34.38 8.06
N ALA A 20 2.39 -33.31 8.62
CA ALA A 20 2.06 -32.10 7.85
C ALA A 20 3.29 -31.36 7.30
N PHE A 21 4.49 -31.72 7.77
CA PHE A 21 5.77 -31.13 7.36
C PHE A 21 6.65 -32.08 6.51
N ASP A 22 6.19 -33.30 6.22
CA ASP A 22 7.03 -34.34 5.59
C ASP A 22 7.24 -34.12 4.08
N ASP A 23 6.28 -33.49 3.38
CA ASP A 23 6.35 -33.21 1.94
C ASP A 23 6.21 -31.71 1.64
N LEU A 24 6.99 -30.89 2.36
CA LEU A 24 6.97 -29.46 2.11
C LEU A 24 7.60 -29.14 0.74
N PRO A 25 6.99 -28.24 -0.05
CA PRO A 25 7.58 -27.77 -1.29
C PRO A 25 8.93 -27.10 -1.00
N GLY A 26 10.01 -27.75 -1.44
CA GLY A 26 11.38 -27.29 -1.19
C GLY A 26 12.17 -28.10 -0.15
N ALA A 27 11.57 -29.11 0.48
CA ALA A 27 12.27 -29.98 1.42
C ALA A 27 13.51 -30.63 0.77
N GLY A 28 14.67 -30.48 1.41
CA GLY A 28 15.96 -30.99 0.93
C GLY A 28 16.54 -30.28 -0.30
N LYS A 29 15.87 -29.27 -0.85
CA LYS A 29 16.39 -28.47 -1.97
C LYS A 29 17.16 -27.25 -1.45
N PRO A 30 18.20 -26.77 -2.17
CA PRO A 30 18.90 -25.56 -1.79
C PRO A 30 17.95 -24.36 -1.78
N LEU A 31 18.10 -23.50 -0.78
CA LEU A 31 17.31 -22.27 -0.67
C LEU A 31 17.77 -21.28 -1.75
N HIS A 32 16.84 -20.85 -2.60
CA HIS A 32 17.09 -19.80 -3.59
C HIS A 32 16.77 -18.43 -2.99
N LEU A 33 17.66 -17.97 -2.11
CA LEU A 33 17.57 -16.64 -1.51
C LEU A 33 18.00 -15.61 -2.55
N ARG A 34 17.08 -14.75 -3.00
CA ARG A 34 17.47 -13.56 -3.75
C ARG A 34 18.16 -12.59 -2.80
N ASN A 35 19.33 -12.12 -3.19
CA ASN A 35 20.09 -11.09 -2.48
C ASN A 35 20.27 -11.36 -0.97
N PRO A 36 21.17 -12.28 -0.58
CA PRO A 36 21.32 -12.72 0.82
C PRO A 36 21.68 -11.62 1.85
N GLY A 37 22.02 -10.41 1.41
CA GLY A 37 22.27 -9.25 2.26
C GLY A 37 21.08 -8.30 2.42
N ASP A 38 19.90 -8.69 1.93
CA ASP A 38 18.66 -7.92 1.97
C ASP A 38 17.74 -8.49 3.05
N ASP A 39 17.55 -7.78 4.16
CA ASP A 39 16.70 -8.25 5.27
C ASP A 39 15.24 -8.50 4.84
N ASP A 40 14.79 -7.83 3.77
CA ASP A 40 13.44 -7.93 3.21
C ASP A 40 13.33 -8.95 2.05
N TRP A 41 14.33 -9.81 1.83
CA TRP A 41 14.36 -10.77 0.71
C TRP A 41 13.09 -11.63 0.63
N TRP A 42 12.59 -12.09 1.77
CA TRP A 42 11.43 -12.98 1.87
C TRP A 42 10.13 -12.26 1.55
N LEU A 43 10.03 -10.98 1.94
CA LEU A 43 8.87 -10.12 1.66
C LEU A 43 8.79 -9.82 0.16
N LYS A 44 9.92 -9.47 -0.46
CA LYS A 44 10.01 -9.24 -1.91
C LYS A 44 9.64 -10.48 -2.70
N GLN A 45 10.11 -11.66 -2.27
CA GLN A 45 9.76 -12.94 -2.88
C GLN A 45 8.28 -13.28 -2.71
N LEU A 46 7.68 -12.96 -1.56
CA LEU A 46 6.25 -13.11 -1.32
C LEU A 46 5.44 -12.19 -2.25
N MET A 47 5.82 -10.92 -2.36
CA MET A 47 5.16 -9.96 -3.25
C MET A 47 5.20 -10.42 -4.71
N GLU A 48 6.34 -10.91 -5.20
CA GLU A 48 6.47 -11.44 -6.56
C GLU A 48 5.59 -12.68 -6.77
N ARG A 49 5.59 -13.62 -5.81
CA ARG A 49 4.79 -14.85 -5.89
C ARG A 49 3.29 -14.56 -5.96
N GLU A 50 2.81 -13.69 -5.08
CA GLU A 50 1.39 -13.32 -4.98
C GLU A 50 0.99 -12.22 -5.97
N GLN A 51 1.92 -11.75 -6.83
CA GLN A 51 1.73 -10.62 -7.75
C GLN A 51 1.23 -9.34 -7.06
N ILE A 52 1.62 -9.13 -5.81
CA ILE A 52 1.26 -7.94 -5.03
C ILE A 52 2.09 -6.78 -5.53
N SER A 53 1.43 -5.77 -6.10
CA SER A 53 2.10 -4.53 -6.46
C SER A 53 2.42 -3.70 -5.21
N GLY A 54 3.58 -3.03 -5.20
CA GLY A 54 3.94 -2.14 -4.09
C GLY A 54 2.94 -0.99 -3.88
N ALA A 55 2.17 -0.64 -4.92
CA ALA A 55 1.10 0.36 -4.84
C ALA A 55 -0.09 -0.11 -3.98
N GLU A 56 -0.40 -1.40 -3.98
CA GLU A 56 -1.48 -1.99 -3.17
C GLU A 56 -1.16 -2.04 -1.67
N LEU A 57 0.12 -1.95 -1.31
CA LEU A 57 0.58 -1.97 0.09
C LEU A 57 0.62 -0.58 0.73
N VAL A 58 0.35 0.49 -0.03
CA VAL A 58 0.41 1.85 0.47
C VAL A 58 -0.92 2.19 1.17
N PRO A 59 -0.91 2.66 2.43
CA PRO A 59 -2.12 3.12 3.09
C PRO A 59 -2.84 4.19 2.24
N PRO A 60 -4.18 4.16 2.14
CA PRO A 60 -4.94 5.07 1.28
C PRO A 60 -4.57 6.55 1.47
N THR A 61 -4.38 6.99 2.71
CA THR A 61 -3.95 8.36 3.05
C THR A 61 -2.60 8.73 2.43
N ILE A 62 -1.63 7.80 2.41
CA ILE A 62 -0.31 8.05 1.84
C ILE A 62 -0.39 8.12 0.31
N ALA A 63 -1.23 7.28 -0.31
CA ALA A 63 -1.50 7.35 -1.74
C ALA A 63 -2.12 8.70 -2.13
N LEU A 64 -3.10 9.18 -1.37
CA LEU A 64 -3.74 10.48 -1.59
C LEU A 64 -2.77 11.67 -1.45
N ARG A 65 -1.84 11.61 -0.48
CA ARG A 65 -0.81 12.65 -0.34
C ARG A 65 0.13 12.66 -1.54
N ARG A 66 0.60 11.49 -1.96
CA ARG A 66 1.47 11.38 -3.14
C ARG A 66 0.79 11.89 -4.39
N GLU A 67 -0.49 11.59 -4.58
CA GLU A 67 -1.27 12.10 -5.70
C GLU A 67 -1.37 13.63 -5.66
N ALA A 68 -1.70 14.22 -4.51
CA ALA A 68 -1.73 15.67 -4.35
C ALA A 68 -0.37 16.35 -4.63
N ASP A 69 0.74 15.70 -4.26
CA ASP A 69 2.09 16.20 -4.53
C ASP A 69 2.44 16.22 -6.03
N THR A 70 1.68 15.52 -6.89
CA THR A 70 1.85 15.56 -8.35
C THR A 70 1.10 16.70 -9.05
N TYR A 71 0.27 17.44 -8.33
CA TYR A 71 -0.49 18.56 -8.89
C TYR A 71 0.32 19.86 -8.78
N PRO A 72 0.29 20.72 -9.83
CA PRO A 72 -0.58 20.66 -11.01
C PRO A 72 -0.05 19.87 -12.21
N GLU A 73 1.18 19.33 -12.18
CA GLU A 73 1.85 18.72 -13.34
C GLU A 73 1.09 17.54 -13.94
N ALA A 74 0.51 16.67 -13.10
CA ALA A 74 -0.28 15.53 -13.56
C ALA A 74 -1.56 15.95 -14.31
N LEU A 75 -2.07 17.17 -14.08
CA LEU A 75 -3.28 17.69 -14.72
C LEU A 75 -3.00 18.33 -16.08
N VAL A 76 -1.74 18.57 -16.44
CA VAL A 76 -1.36 19.24 -17.71
C VAL A 76 -1.79 18.42 -18.94
N GLY A 77 -1.92 17.10 -18.81
CA GLY A 77 -2.41 16.23 -19.89
C GLY A 77 -3.90 16.43 -20.24
N LEU A 78 -4.67 17.08 -19.37
CA LEU A 78 -6.09 17.35 -19.59
C LEU A 78 -6.26 18.60 -20.46
N SER A 79 -7.17 18.52 -21.44
CA SER A 79 -7.40 19.59 -22.43
C SER A 79 -8.28 20.73 -21.92
N ASP A 80 -9.24 20.39 -21.07
CA ASP A 80 -10.36 21.23 -20.66
C ASP A 80 -10.45 21.35 -19.13
N GLU A 81 -10.97 22.48 -18.68
CA GLU A 81 -11.13 22.76 -17.25
C GLU A 81 -12.15 21.83 -16.58
N GLU A 82 -13.20 21.43 -17.32
CA GLU A 82 -14.24 20.55 -16.78
C GLU A 82 -13.64 19.21 -16.33
N SER A 83 -12.77 18.61 -17.15
CA SER A 83 -12.02 17.40 -16.79
C SER A 83 -11.11 17.61 -15.58
N VAL A 84 -10.41 18.75 -15.52
CA VAL A 84 -9.54 19.08 -14.36
C VAL A 84 -10.38 19.20 -13.09
N ARG A 85 -11.52 19.90 -13.17
CA ARG A 85 -12.45 20.07 -12.06
C ARG A 85 -12.99 18.72 -11.59
N ALA A 86 -13.42 17.86 -12.51
CA ALA A 86 -13.91 16.53 -12.20
C ALA A 86 -12.87 15.68 -11.45
N VAL A 87 -11.61 15.69 -11.90
CA VAL A 87 -10.51 14.97 -11.23
C VAL A 87 -10.25 15.51 -9.82
N LEU A 88 -10.25 16.83 -9.64
CA LEU A 88 -10.03 17.45 -8.32
C LEU A 88 -11.21 17.22 -7.36
N GLU A 89 -12.43 17.19 -7.87
CA GLU A 89 -13.63 16.87 -7.09
C GLU A 89 -13.64 15.41 -6.64
N ASP A 90 -13.32 14.47 -7.54
CA ASP A 90 -13.13 13.04 -7.21
C ASP A 90 -12.04 12.86 -6.14
N PHE A 91 -10.88 13.49 -6.33
CA PHE A 91 -9.80 13.49 -5.34
C PHE A 91 -10.29 13.96 -3.97
N ASN A 92 -11.00 15.09 -3.93
CA ASN A 92 -11.54 15.64 -2.70
C ASN A 92 -12.60 14.72 -2.06
N GLU A 93 -13.41 14.01 -2.85
CA GLU A 93 -14.34 13.01 -2.35
C GLU A 93 -13.60 11.83 -1.71
N ARG A 94 -12.55 11.32 -2.35
CA ARG A 94 -11.70 10.24 -1.83
C ARG A 94 -11.01 10.64 -0.52
N VAL A 95 -10.52 11.88 -0.40
CA VAL A 95 -9.99 12.43 0.85
C VAL A 95 -11.05 12.44 1.95
N ARG A 96 -12.27 12.92 1.67
CA ARG A 96 -13.36 12.91 2.65
C ARG A 96 -13.79 11.49 3.03
N ALA A 97 -13.74 10.55 2.10
CA ALA A 97 -14.03 9.15 2.37
C ALA A 97 -12.99 8.51 3.30
N ASP A 98 -11.71 8.83 3.10
CA ASP A 98 -10.61 8.40 3.98
C ASP A 98 -10.80 8.94 5.40
N TRP A 99 -11.15 10.22 5.57
CA TRP A 99 -11.40 10.81 6.89
C TRP A 99 -12.53 10.15 7.66
N ARG A 100 -13.53 9.58 6.96
CA ARG A 100 -14.64 8.85 7.59
C ARG A 100 -14.25 7.45 8.06
N ARG A 101 -13.04 6.98 7.74
CA ARG A 101 -12.50 5.67 8.12
C ARG A 101 -11.40 5.88 9.16
N PRO A 102 -11.63 5.58 10.45
CA PRO A 102 -10.60 5.70 11.47
C PRO A 102 -9.41 4.81 11.12
N GLY A 103 -8.21 5.38 11.06
CA GLY A 103 -6.99 4.60 10.89
C GLY A 103 -6.83 3.63 12.06
N VAL A 104 -6.60 2.35 11.76
CA VAL A 104 -6.31 1.30 12.75
C VAL A 104 -4.80 1.23 12.99
N GLY A 105 -4.34 1.53 14.21
CA GLY A 105 -2.92 1.43 14.56
C GLY A 105 -2.52 2.24 15.80
N ARG A 106 -1.26 2.09 16.24
CA ARG A 106 -0.67 2.81 17.39
C ARG A 106 -0.06 4.18 17.04
N GLY A 107 -0.04 4.56 15.75
CA GLY A 107 0.58 5.80 15.28
C GLY A 107 -0.36 7.00 15.30
N LEU A 108 0.21 8.21 15.29
CA LEU A 108 -0.56 9.43 15.02
C LEU A 108 -1.18 9.33 13.62
N PRO A 109 -2.47 9.69 13.46
CA PRO A 109 -3.13 9.60 12.17
C PRO A 109 -2.47 10.58 11.20
N VAL A 110 -1.93 10.05 10.10
CA VAL A 110 -1.56 10.88 8.95
C VAL A 110 -2.87 11.31 8.27
N ILE A 111 -2.91 12.54 7.77
CA ILE A 111 -4.11 13.10 7.11
C ILE A 111 -3.70 13.63 5.73
N ALA A 112 -4.47 13.25 4.70
CA ALA A 112 -4.46 13.88 3.39
C ALA A 112 -5.38 15.11 3.41
N ARG A 113 -4.98 16.21 2.77
CA ARG A 113 -5.76 17.46 2.74
C ARG A 113 -6.50 17.57 1.41
N PRO A 114 -7.75 18.06 1.39
CA PRO A 114 -8.42 18.40 0.15
C PRO A 114 -7.70 19.57 -0.52
N VAL A 115 -7.80 19.62 -1.83
CA VAL A 115 -7.26 20.67 -2.68
C VAL A 115 -8.35 21.72 -2.93
N ASP A 116 -7.97 22.99 -2.89
CA ASP A 116 -8.84 24.07 -3.39
C ASP A 116 -8.88 24.01 -4.91
N VAL A 117 -10.07 23.73 -5.45
CA VAL A 117 -10.27 23.43 -6.87
C VAL A 117 -10.00 24.66 -7.73
N ASP A 118 -10.44 25.84 -7.29
CA ASP A 118 -10.34 27.06 -8.10
C ASP A 118 -8.91 27.59 -8.11
N ASP A 119 -8.21 27.55 -6.97
CA ASP A 119 -6.78 27.85 -6.89
C ASP A 119 -5.94 26.87 -7.73
N MET A 120 -6.26 25.56 -7.68
CA MET A 120 -5.54 24.58 -8.48
C MET A 120 -5.78 24.75 -9.98
N ILE A 121 -7.00 25.09 -10.41
CA ILE A 121 -7.29 25.41 -11.81
C ILE A 121 -6.50 26.65 -12.26
N ALA A 122 -6.40 27.68 -11.42
CA ALA A 122 -5.59 28.86 -11.74
C ALA A 122 -4.11 28.49 -11.95
N ARG A 123 -3.55 27.65 -11.09
CA ARG A 123 -2.17 27.13 -11.22
C ARG A 123 -1.99 26.28 -12.47
N TRP A 124 -2.94 25.40 -12.77
CA TRP A 124 -2.93 24.57 -13.99
C TRP A 124 -2.96 25.43 -15.27
N ARG A 125 -3.82 26.45 -15.33
CA ARG A 125 -3.87 27.40 -16.45
C ARG A 125 -2.56 28.15 -16.62
N ALA A 126 -1.98 28.64 -15.51
CA ALA A 126 -0.69 29.33 -15.53
C ALA A 126 0.44 28.43 -16.03
N LEU A 127 0.47 27.17 -15.58
CA LEU A 127 1.48 26.18 -16.00
C LEU A 127 1.34 25.83 -17.49
N ARG A 128 0.11 25.71 -18.01
CA ARG A 128 -0.13 25.49 -19.45
C ARG A 128 0.26 26.69 -20.31
N ALA A 129 0.03 27.91 -19.83
CA ALA A 129 0.40 29.12 -20.56
C ALA A 129 1.93 29.35 -20.60
N ALA A 130 2.66 28.83 -19.61
CA ALA A 130 4.12 28.92 -19.54
C ALA A 130 4.86 27.87 -20.39
N ARG A 131 4.13 26.98 -21.07
CA ARG A 131 4.66 25.84 -21.82
C ARG A 131 4.36 25.98 -23.32
#